data_AF-A0A453GQD0-F1
#
_entry.id   AF-A0A453GQD0-F1
#
_cell.length_a   1.000
_cell.length_b   1.000
_cell.length_c   1.000
_cell.angle_alpha   90.00
_cell.angle_beta   90.00
_cell.angle_gamma   90.00
#
_symmetry.space_group_name_H-M   'P 1'
#
loop_
_entity.id
_entity.type
_entity.pdbx_description
1 polymer ?
#
loop_
_entity_poly.entity_id
_entity_poly.type
_entity_poly.pdbx_seq_one_letter_code
_entity_poly.pdbx_strand_id
1 'polypeptide(L)' 'SFQGNVEPSNCLVFEDAPSGVGAAKNAGMYAVMVPDPRLDISYHKEADQVLSSLLDFKPTEWGLPPFKE' A
#
# COMPACT_ATOMS: atom_id res chain seq x y z
N SER A 1 -10.35 -8.70 -23.08
CA SER A 1 -10.04 -7.58 -22.18
C SER A 1 -10.12 -8.07 -20.76
N PHE A 2 -9.28 -7.57 -19.84
CA PHE A 2 -9.44 -7.86 -18.41
C PHE A 2 -10.79 -7.29 -17.97
N GLN A 3 -11.78 -8.17 -17.75
CA GLN A 3 -13.12 -7.83 -17.31
C GLN A 3 -13.11 -7.71 -15.78
N GLY A 4 -12.73 -6.54 -15.30
CA GLY A 4 -12.76 -6.20 -13.89
C GLY A 4 -12.57 -4.70 -13.76
N ASN A 5 -13.63 -3.93 -13.96
CA ASN A 5 -13.61 -2.50 -13.65
C ASN A 5 -13.68 -2.35 -12.12
N VAL A 6 -12.53 -2.46 -11.47
CA VAL A 6 -12.36 -1.94 -10.11
C VAL A 6 -11.83 -0.52 -10.27
N GLU A 7 -12.53 0.45 -9.68
CA GLU A 7 -12.04 1.83 -9.63
C GLU A 7 -10.70 1.84 -8.88
N PRO A 8 -9.64 2.48 -9.39
CA PRO A 8 -8.35 2.51 -8.72
C PRO A 8 -8.40 2.99 -7.27
N SER A 9 -9.33 3.90 -6.95
CA SER A 9 -9.57 4.39 -5.59
C SER A 9 -10.09 3.32 -4.63
N ASN A 10 -10.47 2.13 -5.13
CA ASN A 10 -10.85 0.97 -4.34
C ASN A 10 -9.72 -0.09 -4.27
N CYS A 11 -8.53 0.23 -4.78
CA CYS A 11 -7.36 -0.64 -4.73
C CYS A 11 -6.40 -0.19 -3.63
N LEU A 12 -5.90 -1.16 -2.87
CA LEU A 12 -4.83 -1.00 -1.89
C LEU A 12 -3.61 -1.78 -2.36
N VAL A 13 -2.51 -1.07 -2.65
CA VAL A 13 -1.24 -1.64 -3.09
C VAL A 13 -0.31 -1.78 -1.90
N PHE A 14 0.40 -2.91 -1.83
CA PHE A 14 1.52 -3.11 -0.92
C PHE A 14 2.81 -3.10 -1.75
N GLU A 15 3.74 -2.21 -1.41
CA GLU A 15 4.97 -2.00 -2.17
C GLU A 15 6.15 -1.73 -1.24
N ASP A 16 7.36 -2.11 -1.66
CA ASP A 16 8.59 -1.89 -0.87
C ASP A 16 9.45 -0.75 -1.44
N ALA A 17 9.28 -0.42 -2.71
CA ALA A 17 10.08 0.56 -3.43
C ALA A 17 9.34 1.89 -3.66
N PRO A 18 10.04 3.04 -3.60
CA PRO A 18 9.44 4.36 -3.86
C PRO A 18 8.81 4.48 -5.25
N SER A 19 9.39 3.82 -6.25
CA SER A 19 8.85 3.81 -7.61
C SER A 19 7.51 3.09 -7.71
N GLY A 20 7.33 1.99 -6.95
CA GLY A 20 6.07 1.25 -6.89
C GLY A 20 4.98 2.04 -6.19
N VAL A 21 5.31 2.68 -5.07
CA VAL A 21 4.42 3.63 -4.37
C VAL A 21 3.99 4.75 -5.32
N GLY A 22 4.93 5.41 -5.98
CA GLY A 22 4.62 6.50 -6.93
C GLY A 22 3.74 6.03 -8.09
N ALA A 23 3.96 4.83 -8.62
CA ALA A 23 3.11 4.24 -9.65
C ALA A 23 1.67 4.02 -9.14
N ALA A 24 1.49 3.48 -7.94
CA ALA A 24 0.17 3.30 -7.33
C ALA A 24 -0.56 4.63 -7.11
N LYS A 25 0.13 5.65 -6.57
CA LYS A 25 -0.45 6.98 -6.37
C LYS A 25 -0.84 7.64 -7.69
N ASN A 26 0.01 7.56 -8.71
CA ASN A 26 -0.29 8.09 -10.04
C ASN A 26 -1.47 7.38 -10.72
N ALA A 27 -1.70 6.11 -10.40
CA ALA A 27 -2.86 5.35 -10.86
C ALA A 27 -4.15 5.67 -10.08
N GLY A 28 -4.09 6.48 -9.02
CA GLY A 28 -5.24 6.81 -8.17
C GLY A 28 -5.55 5.75 -7.10
N MET A 29 -4.58 4.91 -6.76
CA MET A 29 -4.70 3.87 -5.73
C MET A 29 -4.17 4.33 -4.37
N TYR A 30 -4.52 3.58 -3.32
CA TYR A 30 -3.86 3.70 -2.02
C TYR A 30 -2.60 2.82 -1.98
N ALA A 31 -1.59 3.24 -1.22
CA ALA A 31 -0.31 2.54 -1.09
C ALA A 31 0.08 2.38 0.39
N VAL A 32 0.26 1.13 0.81
CA VAL A 32 0.95 0.76 2.06
C VAL A 32 2.38 0.37 1.70
N MET A 33 3.35 1.11 2.23
CA MET A 33 4.77 0.85 1.98
C MET A 33 5.35 -0.07 3.07
N VAL A 34 6.11 -1.09 2.67
CA VAL A 34 6.89 -1.95 3.58
C VAL A 34 8.37 -1.90 3.16
N PRO A 35 9.08 -0.78 3.45
CA PRO A 35 10.41 -0.52 2.91
C PRO A 35 11.49 -1.37 3.57
N ASP A 36 12.61 -1.55 2.87
CA ASP A 36 13.86 -1.97 3.51
C ASP A 36 14.22 -0.96 4.63
N PRO A 37 14.56 -1.39 5.85
CA PRO A 37 14.86 -0.49 6.97
C PRO A 37 16.03 0.48 6.72
N ARG A 38 16.85 0.24 5.70
CA ARG A 38 17.96 1.11 5.29
C ARG A 38 17.55 2.20 4.32
N LEU A 39 16.31 2.18 3.82
CA LEU A 39 15.79 3.22 2.95
C LEU A 39 15.63 4.53 3.72
N ASP A 40 16.01 5.64 3.07
CA ASP A 40 15.85 6.97 3.66
C ASP A 40 14.36 7.30 3.85
N ILE A 41 13.99 7.75 5.05
CA ILE A 41 12.62 8.10 5.43
C ILE A 41 11.99 9.17 4.54
N SER A 42 12.79 10.00 3.87
CA SER A 42 12.31 11.01 2.92
C SER A 42 11.56 10.40 1.72
N TYR A 43 11.80 9.12 1.40
CA TYR A 43 11.08 8.41 0.35
C TYR A 43 9.70 7.89 0.77
N HIS A 44 9.37 7.95 2.05
CA HIS A 44 8.09 7.41 2.56
C HIS A 44 6.91 8.37 2.37
N LYS A 45 7.17 9.63 2.01
CA LYS A 45 6.20 10.75 2.03
C LYS A 45 4.94 10.53 1.18
N GLU A 46 5.01 9.67 0.17
CA GLU A 46 3.91 9.46 -0.80
C GLU A 46 3.00 8.30 -0.43
N ALA A 47 3.43 7.42 0.49
CA ALA A 47 2.64 6.29 0.94
C ALA A 47 1.53 6.75 1.91
N ASP A 48 0.37 6.10 1.85
CA ASP A 48 -0.76 6.37 2.76
C ASP A 48 -0.55 5.73 4.14
N GLN A 49 0.22 4.63 4.18
CA GLN A 49 0.68 3.99 5.41
C GLN A 49 2.09 3.41 5.18
N VAL A 50 2.92 3.41 6.22
CA VAL A 50 4.25 2.77 6.19
C VAL A 50 4.31 1.77 7.34
N LEU A 51 4.71 0.55 7.04
CA LEU A 51 4.83 -0.53 8.01
C LEU A 51 6.26 -1.08 8.03
N SER A 52 6.73 -1.52 9.19
CA SER A 52 8.00 -2.26 9.31
C SER A 52 7.90 -3.70 8.77
N SER A 53 6.69 -4.27 8.76
CA SER A 53 6.42 -5.62 8.30
C SER A 53 4.97 -5.75 7.87
N LEU A 54 4.68 -6.68 6.95
CA LEU A 54 3.30 -7.05 6.61
C LEU A 54 2.54 -7.65 7.80
N LEU A 55 3.25 -8.20 8.79
CA LEU A 55 2.62 -8.69 10.02
C LEU A 55 2.00 -7.58 10.88
N ASP A 56 2.44 -6.33 10.68
CA ASP A 56 1.90 -5.15 11.38
C ASP A 56 0.63 -4.62 10.71
N PHE A 57 0.26 -5.14 9.53
CA PHE A 57 -0.91 -4.69 8.80
C PHE A 57 -2.19 -5.07 9.54
N LYS A 58 -3.06 -4.08 9.75
CA LYS A 58 -4.38 -4.25 10.36
C LYS A 58 -5.46 -4.00 9.32
N PRO A 59 -6.07 -5.06 8.74
CA PRO A 59 -7.10 -4.91 7.71
C PRO A 59 -8.26 -3.98 8.12
N THR A 60 -8.61 -3.98 9.41
CA THR A 60 -9.71 -3.19 9.95
C THR A 60 -9.49 -1.68 9.88
N GLU A 61 -8.25 -1.21 9.88
CA GLU A 61 -7.93 0.23 9.67
C GLU A 61 -8.29 0.69 8.25
N TRP A 62 -8.41 -0.25 7.32
CA TRP A 62 -8.79 -0.04 5.91
C TRP A 62 -10.23 -0.47 5.61
N GLY A 63 -11.03 -0.75 6.64
CA GLY A 63 -12.41 -1.22 6.48
C GLY A 63 -12.52 -2.67 5.95
N LEU A 64 -11.42 -3.42 5.95
CA LEU A 64 -11.40 -4.83 5.57
C LEU A 64 -11.69 -5.74 6.79
N PRO A 65 -12.20 -6.96 6.58
CA PRO A 65 -12.38 -7.93 7.68
C PRO A 65 -11.06 -8.23 8.39
N PRO A 66 -11.07 -8.45 9.72
CA PRO A 66 -9.86 -8.84 10.44
C PRO A 66 -9.34 -10.20 9.94
N PHE A 67 -8.04 -10.45 10.15
CA PHE A 67 -7.49 -11.81 9.95
C PHE A 67 -8.21 -12.81 10.86
N LYS A 68 -8.35 -14.04 10.37
CA LYS A 68 -8.83 -15.17 11.17
C LYS A 68 -7.63 -15.81 11.85
N GLU A 69 -7.80 -16.18 13.12
CA GLU A 69 -6.85 -17.04 13.85
C GLU A 69 -6.87 -18.48 13.33
#